data_AF-A0A354XFZ0-F1
#
_entry.id   AF-A0A354XFZ0-F1
#
_cell.length_a   1.000
_cell.length_b   1.000
_cell.length_c   1.000
_cell.angle_alpha   90.00
_cell.angle_beta   90.00
_cell.angle_gamma   90.00
#
_symmetry.space_group_name_H-M   'P 1'
#
loop_
_entity.id
_entity.type
_entity.pdbx_description
1 polymer ?
#
loop_
_entity_poly.entity_id
_entity_poly.type
_entity_poly.pdbx_seq_one_letter_code
_entity_poly.pdbx_strand_id
1 'polypeptide(L)'
;GMIAYASSLDQAGPMARTAEDCAHLMNVIAGHDVRDSTSVARGVPDYTETLNAPLSGLKIGLPKEYFGDGLDPEVEKAVREAVKVYESLGATVREVSLPHTHYAIPAYYVIAPAEASSNLSRYDGVRFGHRCDSPVDLQDLYTRSRAEG
;
A
#
# COMPACT_ATOMS: atom_id res chain seq x y z
N GLY A 1 3.38 -1.91 15.77
CA GLY A 1 4.19 -3.13 15.55
C GLY A 1 5.02 -3.05 14.28
N MET A 2 4.51 -2.40 13.24
CA MET A 2 5.24 -2.04 12.03
C MET A 2 6.22 -0.89 12.30
N ILE A 3 7.38 -0.90 11.62
CA ILE A 3 8.25 0.27 11.54
C ILE A 3 7.58 1.27 10.59
N ALA A 4 7.17 2.42 11.13
CA ALA A 4 6.44 3.41 10.36
C ALA A 4 7.32 4.10 9.31
N TYR A 5 6.82 4.17 8.09
CA TYR A 5 7.33 5.01 7.02
C TYR A 5 6.42 6.23 6.87
N ALA A 6 5.23 6.06 6.30
CA ALA A 6 4.20 7.09 6.21
C ALA A 6 2.95 6.61 6.93
N SER A 7 2.78 7.02 8.19
CA SER A 7 1.74 6.55 9.11
C SER A 7 0.32 6.62 8.55
N SER A 8 0.02 7.59 7.67
CA SER A 8 -1.30 7.71 7.04
C SER A 8 -1.51 6.81 5.81
N LEU A 9 -0.44 6.20 5.29
CA LEU A 9 -0.43 5.41 4.06
C LEU A 9 -0.05 3.94 4.30
N ASP A 10 0.70 3.65 5.36
CA ASP A 10 1.22 2.33 5.67
C ASP A 10 0.08 1.33 5.95
N GLN A 11 0.16 0.15 5.32
CA GLN A 11 -0.74 -0.96 5.60
C GLN A 11 -0.05 -2.29 5.32
N ALA A 12 -0.20 -3.25 6.24
CA ALA A 12 0.32 -4.61 6.03
C ALA A 12 -0.60 -5.38 5.07
N GLY A 13 -0.02 -6.22 4.21
CA GLY A 13 -0.76 -7.11 3.34
C GLY A 13 0.02 -8.39 3.03
N PRO A 14 -0.65 -9.52 2.76
CA PRO A 14 0.01 -10.76 2.42
C PRO A 14 0.46 -10.79 0.95
N MET A 15 1.49 -11.59 0.68
CA MET A 15 1.87 -12.00 -0.68
C MET A 15 1.93 -13.53 -0.72
N ALA A 16 1.22 -14.14 -1.66
CA ALA A 16 1.18 -15.58 -1.84
C ALA A 16 1.00 -15.95 -3.33
N ARG A 17 1.01 -17.24 -3.65
CA ARG A 17 0.89 -17.71 -5.05
C ARG A 17 -0.53 -17.68 -5.59
N THR A 18 -1.54 -17.68 -4.73
CA THR A 18 -2.95 -17.71 -5.11
C THR A 18 -3.75 -16.67 -4.33
N ALA A 19 -4.90 -16.26 -4.88
CA ALA A 19 -5.84 -15.39 -4.17
C ALA A 19 -6.41 -16.07 -2.91
N GLU A 20 -6.58 -17.39 -2.94
CA GLU A 20 -7.02 -18.22 -1.81
C GLU A 20 -6.03 -18.20 -0.66
N ASP A 21 -4.73 -18.39 -0.93
CA ASP A 21 -3.68 -18.31 0.09
C ASP A 21 -3.65 -16.90 0.74
N CYS A 22 -3.79 -15.84 -0.07
CA CYS A 22 -3.90 -14.48 0.44
C CYS A 22 -5.15 -14.30 1.32
N ALA A 23 -6.31 -14.84 0.93
CA ALA A 23 -7.54 -14.76 1.71
C ALA A 23 -7.42 -15.48 3.06
N HIS A 24 -6.80 -16.67 3.09
CA HIS A 24 -6.51 -17.36 4.35
C HIS A 24 -5.62 -16.54 5.28
N LEU A 25 -4.57 -15.90 4.75
CA LEU A 25 -3.71 -15.02 5.55
C LEU A 25 -4.47 -13.78 6.03
N MET A 26 -5.31 -13.17 5.19
CA MET A 26 -6.14 -12.03 5.56
C MET A 26 -7.08 -12.36 6.72
N ASN A 27 -7.72 -13.53 6.73
CA ASN A 27 -8.57 -13.99 7.83
C ASN A 27 -7.82 -14.08 9.18
N VAL A 28 -6.50 -14.28 9.14
CA VAL A 28 -5.67 -14.37 10.35
C VAL A 28 -5.19 -12.99 10.81
N ILE A 29 -4.78 -12.12 9.88
CA ILE A 29 -4.10 -10.85 10.23
C ILE A 29 -5.04 -9.65 10.32
N ALA A 30 -6.20 -9.68 9.65
CA ALA A 30 -7.15 -8.58 9.68
C ALA A 30 -7.93 -8.59 11.00
N GLY A 31 -8.09 -7.40 11.61
CA GLY A 31 -8.77 -7.26 12.89
C GLY A 31 -8.56 -5.88 13.49
N HIS A 32 -9.45 -5.52 14.43
CA HIS A 32 -9.23 -4.36 15.28
C HIS A 32 -8.14 -4.68 16.31
N ASP A 33 -7.15 -3.80 16.46
CA ASP A 33 -6.13 -3.87 17.50
C ASP A 33 -6.28 -2.67 18.45
N VAL A 34 -6.52 -2.95 19.73
CA VAL A 34 -6.63 -1.91 20.77
C VAL A 34 -5.34 -1.11 20.97
N ARG A 35 -4.21 -1.62 20.46
CA ARG A 35 -2.91 -0.93 20.46
C ARG A 35 -2.68 -0.05 19.23
N ASP A 36 -3.63 -0.05 18.29
CA ASP A 36 -3.58 0.77 17.08
C ASP A 36 -4.87 1.61 16.96
N SER A 37 -4.74 2.91 17.23
CA SER A 37 -5.85 3.87 17.17
C SER A 37 -6.43 4.08 15.78
N THR A 38 -5.72 3.70 14.70
CA THR A 38 -6.23 3.83 13.32
C THR A 38 -6.86 2.54 12.82
N SER A 39 -6.73 1.43 13.56
CA SER A 39 -7.37 0.17 13.22
C SER A 39 -8.90 0.27 13.37
N VAL A 40 -9.64 -0.16 12.36
CA VAL A 40 -11.09 0.01 12.31
C VAL A 40 -11.80 -1.03 13.18
N ALA A 41 -12.55 -0.58 14.17
CA ALA A 41 -13.39 -1.41 15.03
C ALA A 41 -14.68 -1.89 14.32
N ARG A 42 -14.53 -2.65 13.23
CA ARG A 42 -15.63 -3.29 12.50
C ARG A 42 -15.41 -4.79 12.41
N GLY A 43 -16.48 -5.54 12.21
CA GLY A 43 -16.39 -6.97 11.91
C GLY A 43 -15.51 -7.22 10.69
N VAL A 44 -14.60 -8.18 10.81
CA VAL A 44 -13.75 -8.64 9.70
C VAL A 44 -14.57 -9.64 8.89
N PRO A 45 -14.76 -9.41 7.57
CA PRO A 45 -15.42 -10.40 6.73
C PRO A 45 -14.55 -11.65 6.61
N ASP A 46 -15.17 -12.81 6.40
CA ASP A 46 -14.44 -14.00 5.99
C ASP A 46 -14.00 -13.82 4.51
N TYR A 47 -12.72 -13.57 4.31
CA TYR A 47 -12.14 -13.35 2.98
C TYR A 47 -12.21 -14.59 2.08
N THR A 48 -12.50 -15.77 2.63
CA THR A 48 -12.65 -17.01 1.85
C THR A 48 -14.07 -17.25 1.35
N GLU A 49 -15.07 -16.59 1.95
CA GLU A 49 -16.50 -16.85 1.71
C GLU A 49 -16.89 -16.70 0.23
N THR A 50 -16.32 -15.71 -0.46
CA THR A 50 -16.74 -15.34 -1.83
C THR A 50 -15.66 -15.60 -2.90
N LEU A 51 -14.60 -16.36 -2.60
CA LEU A 51 -13.47 -16.56 -3.53
C LEU A 51 -13.89 -17.09 -4.91
N ASN A 52 -14.85 -18.02 -4.92
CA ASN A 52 -15.33 -18.68 -6.14
C ASN A 52 -16.73 -18.18 -6.56
N ALA A 53 -17.17 -17.05 -6.03
CA ALA A 53 -18.47 -16.49 -6.38
C ALA A 53 -18.49 -16.11 -7.89
N PRO A 54 -19.60 -16.38 -8.61
CA PRO A 54 -19.74 -15.95 -9.99
C PRO A 54 -19.59 -14.43 -10.13
N LEU A 55 -18.92 -13.97 -11.19
CA LEU A 55 -18.69 -12.54 -11.45
C LEU A 55 -19.88 -11.86 -12.15
N SER A 56 -20.98 -12.59 -12.36
CA SER A 56 -22.19 -12.07 -13.01
C SER A 56 -22.75 -10.88 -12.25
N GLY A 57 -22.89 -9.74 -12.93
CA GLY A 57 -23.41 -8.50 -12.35
C GLY A 57 -22.36 -7.65 -11.62
N LEU A 58 -21.11 -8.11 -11.50
CA LEU A 58 -19.99 -7.28 -11.02
C LEU A 58 -19.78 -6.11 -11.98
N LYS A 59 -19.58 -4.91 -11.45
CA LYS A 59 -19.30 -3.70 -12.26
C LYS A 59 -17.86 -3.26 -12.02
N ILE A 60 -17.06 -3.21 -13.09
CA ILE A 60 -15.65 -2.81 -13.05
C ILE A 60 -15.53 -1.45 -13.74
N GLY A 61 -15.03 -0.46 -13.00
CA GLY A 61 -14.65 0.84 -13.56
C GLY A 61 -13.22 0.78 -14.09
N LEU A 62 -13.01 1.16 -15.35
CA LEU A 62 -11.70 1.20 -15.99
C LEU A 62 -11.29 2.67 -16.21
N PRO A 63 -10.41 3.25 -15.38
CA PRO A 63 -10.01 4.64 -15.51
C PRO A 63 -9.26 4.89 -16.82
N LYS A 64 -9.76 5.80 -17.66
CA LYS A 64 -9.10 6.15 -18.93
C LYS A 64 -7.69 6.72 -18.72
N GLU A 65 -7.46 7.38 -17.59
CA GLU A 65 -6.17 7.97 -17.24
C GLU A 65 -5.07 6.91 -16.99
N TYR A 66 -5.42 5.64 -16.80
CA TYR A 66 -4.45 4.55 -16.65
C TYR A 66 -3.89 4.03 -18.00
N PHE A 67 -4.48 4.46 -19.13
CA PHE A 67 -4.09 4.07 -20.49
C PHE A 67 -3.44 5.25 -21.25
N GLY A 68 -2.68 6.09 -20.55
CA GLY A 68 -1.99 7.24 -21.12
C GLY A 68 -0.61 6.91 -21.71
N ASP A 69 0.07 7.94 -22.21
CA ASP A 69 1.32 7.86 -23.01
C ASP A 69 2.52 7.16 -22.35
N GLY A 70 2.46 6.87 -21.04
CA GLY A 70 3.51 6.17 -20.30
C GLY A 70 3.29 4.67 -20.12
N LEU A 71 2.17 4.12 -20.60
CA LEU A 71 1.85 2.69 -20.47
C LEU A 71 2.60 1.88 -21.52
N ASP A 72 3.30 0.83 -21.07
CA ASP A 72 3.95 -0.10 -21.98
C ASP A 72 2.90 -0.88 -22.81
N PRO A 73 3.05 -0.98 -24.15
CA PRO A 73 2.09 -1.66 -25.01
C PRO A 73 1.83 -3.13 -24.67
N GLU A 74 2.82 -3.87 -24.16
CA GLU A 74 2.64 -5.26 -23.74
C GLU A 74 1.79 -5.34 -22.46
N VAL A 75 1.99 -4.40 -21.53
CA VAL A 75 1.16 -4.27 -20.31
C VAL A 75 -0.27 -3.88 -20.67
N GLU A 76 -0.44 -2.90 -21.57
CA GLU A 76 -1.76 -2.52 -22.05
C GLU A 76 -2.51 -3.71 -22.64
N LYS A 77 -1.84 -4.45 -23.53
CA LYS A 77 -2.41 -5.65 -24.15
C LYS A 77 -2.83 -6.68 -23.10
N ALA A 78 -1.96 -6.99 -22.14
CA ALA A 78 -2.24 -7.95 -21.08
C ALA A 78 -3.44 -7.53 -20.22
N VAL A 79 -3.54 -6.25 -19.84
CA VAL A 79 -4.67 -5.71 -19.08
C VAL A 79 -5.97 -5.81 -19.89
N ARG A 80 -5.94 -5.46 -21.18
CA ARG A 80 -7.12 -5.57 -22.05
C ARG A 80 -7.56 -7.02 -22.27
N GLU A 81 -6.63 -7.97 -22.34
CA GLU A 81 -6.94 -9.40 -22.38
C GLU A 81 -7.59 -9.87 -21.08
N ALA A 82 -7.07 -9.44 -19.92
CA ALA A 82 -7.70 -9.73 -18.63
C ALA A 82 -9.12 -9.16 -18.53
N VAL A 83 -9.35 -7.93 -19.02
CA VAL A 83 -10.69 -7.30 -19.07
C VAL A 83 -11.67 -8.17 -19.87
N LYS A 84 -11.27 -8.70 -21.03
CA LYS A 84 -12.14 -9.59 -21.83
C LYS A 84 -12.50 -10.88 -21.08
N VAL A 85 -11.57 -11.41 -20.29
CA VAL A 85 -11.85 -12.58 -19.42
C VAL A 85 -12.93 -12.23 -18.41
N TYR A 86 -12.81 -11.10 -17.70
CA TYR A 86 -13.85 -10.63 -16.78
C TYR A 86 -15.22 -10.46 -17.44
N GLU A 87 -15.27 -9.84 -18.63
CA GLU A 87 -16.52 -9.69 -19.39
C GLU A 87 -17.13 -11.04 -19.78
N SER A 88 -16.31 -11.99 -20.26
CA SER A 88 -16.76 -13.35 -20.59
C SER A 88 -17.30 -14.14 -19.39
N LEU A 89 -16.85 -13.80 -18.18
CA LEU A 89 -17.34 -14.37 -16.92
C LEU A 89 -18.58 -13.64 -16.38
N GLY A 90 -19.10 -12.63 -17.10
CA GLY A 90 -20.36 -11.96 -16.80
C GLY A 90 -20.22 -10.63 -16.04
N ALA A 91 -19.00 -10.11 -15.85
CA ALA A 91 -18.80 -8.77 -15.32
C ALA A 91 -19.15 -7.71 -16.39
N THR A 92 -19.63 -6.54 -15.96
CA THR A 92 -19.81 -5.37 -16.81
C THR A 92 -18.66 -4.41 -16.60
N VAL A 93 -17.92 -4.09 -17.66
CA VAL A 93 -16.81 -3.13 -17.61
C VAL A 93 -17.27 -1.80 -18.19
N ARG A 94 -16.93 -0.69 -17.52
CA ARG A 94 -17.23 0.66 -17.99
C ARG A 94 -16.02 1.55 -17.84
N GLU A 95 -15.75 2.35 -18.86
CA GLU A 95 -14.78 3.42 -18.75
C GLU A 95 -15.26 4.45 -17.69
N VAL A 96 -14.34 4.88 -16.84
CA VAL A 96 -14.54 5.95 -15.86
C VAL A 96 -13.42 6.98 -15.97
N SER A 97 -13.61 8.15 -15.37
CA SER A 97 -12.59 9.20 -15.32
C SER A 97 -12.17 9.47 -13.88
N LEU A 98 -10.87 9.37 -13.63
CA LEU A 98 -10.19 9.81 -12.43
C LEU A 98 -9.24 10.97 -12.80
N PRO A 99 -9.78 12.18 -13.03
CA PRO A 99 -9.04 13.28 -13.68
C PRO A 99 -7.89 13.83 -12.84
N HIS A 100 -7.76 13.42 -11.57
CA HIS A 100 -6.71 13.85 -10.66
C HIS A 100 -5.59 12.80 -10.52
N THR A 101 -5.63 11.70 -11.27
CA THR A 101 -4.63 10.61 -11.20
C THR A 101 -3.20 11.12 -11.39
N HIS A 102 -2.98 12.10 -12.28
CA HIS A 102 -1.66 12.68 -12.51
C HIS A 102 -1.09 13.41 -11.29
N TYR A 103 -1.92 13.77 -10.31
CA TYR A 103 -1.48 14.34 -9.03
C TYR A 103 -1.09 13.28 -7.98
N ALA A 104 -1.38 12.00 -8.21
CA ALA A 104 -1.15 10.95 -7.20
C ALA A 104 0.32 10.84 -6.80
N ILE A 105 1.23 10.81 -7.78
CA ILE A 105 2.68 10.73 -7.54
C ILE A 105 3.21 11.98 -6.82
N PRO A 106 2.99 13.23 -7.29
CA PRO A 106 3.50 14.40 -6.58
C PRO A 106 2.88 14.56 -5.18
N ALA A 107 1.59 14.24 -4.99
CA ALA A 107 0.98 14.26 -3.66
C ALA A 107 1.65 13.24 -2.72
N TYR A 108 1.88 12.02 -3.20
CA TYR A 108 2.58 10.99 -2.45
C TYR A 108 4.00 11.43 -2.04
N TYR A 109 4.76 12.03 -2.97
CA TYR A 109 6.12 12.51 -2.72
C TYR A 109 6.20 13.77 -1.83
N VAL A 110 5.07 14.38 -1.49
CA VAL A 110 5.01 15.40 -0.43
C VAL A 110 4.66 14.74 0.91
N ILE A 111 3.59 13.95 0.92
CA ILE A 111 3.04 13.35 2.15
C ILE A 111 4.01 12.33 2.76
N ALA A 112 4.45 11.35 1.97
CA ALA A 112 5.26 10.25 2.49
C ALA A 112 6.61 10.74 3.05
N PRO A 113 7.38 11.61 2.37
CA PRO A 113 8.62 12.14 2.94
C PRO A 113 8.41 13.04 4.16
N ALA A 114 7.32 13.83 4.19
CA ALA A 114 7.00 14.65 5.35
C ALA A 114 6.77 13.79 6.59
N GLU A 115 5.97 12.72 6.47
CA GLU A 115 5.72 11.79 7.58
C GLU A 115 6.96 10.97 7.93
N ALA A 116 7.71 10.50 6.93
CA ALA A 116 8.96 9.77 7.14
C ALA A 116 9.98 10.61 7.93
N SER A 117 10.09 11.91 7.65
CA SER A 117 11.01 12.80 8.38
C SER A 117 10.71 12.85 9.88
N SER A 118 9.43 12.77 10.26
CA SER A 118 8.99 12.70 11.65
C SER A 118 9.17 11.29 12.22
N ASN A 119 8.72 10.25 11.51
CA ASN A 119 8.73 8.87 11.97
C ASN A 119 10.14 8.34 12.24
N LEU A 120 11.08 8.64 11.33
CA LEU A 120 12.47 8.18 11.39
C LEU A 120 13.33 9.04 12.33
N SER A 121 12.82 10.15 12.85
CA SER A 121 13.57 11.02 13.78
C SER A 121 14.03 10.30 15.05
N ARG A 122 13.31 9.24 15.45
CA ARG A 122 13.57 8.41 16.63
C ARG A 122 14.87 7.57 16.55
N TYR A 123 15.41 7.39 15.34
CA TYR A 123 16.70 6.71 15.11
C TYR A 123 17.81 7.73 15.34
N ASP A 124 18.24 7.84 16.60
CA ASP A 124 19.14 8.87 17.11
C ASP A 124 20.42 8.30 17.76
N GLY A 125 20.59 6.97 17.75
CA GLY A 125 21.73 6.27 18.35
C GLY A 125 21.75 6.26 19.89
N VAL A 126 20.69 6.72 20.55
CA VAL A 126 20.63 6.80 22.03
C VAL A 126 20.09 5.52 22.65
N ARG A 127 18.90 5.08 22.21
CA ARG A 127 18.21 3.92 22.80
C ARG A 127 18.52 2.61 22.09
N PHE A 128 18.78 2.65 20.79
CA PHE A 128 19.02 1.50 19.92
C PHE A 128 19.61 1.94 18.58
N GLY A 129 20.11 0.98 17.79
CA GLY A 129 20.62 1.21 16.42
C GLY A 129 22.09 1.64 16.37
N HIS A 130 22.49 2.16 15.20
CA HIS A 130 23.83 2.68 14.98
C HIS A 130 24.05 3.95 15.82
N ARG A 131 25.27 4.09 16.34
CA ARG A 131 25.71 5.28 17.07
C ARG A 131 27.06 5.71 16.52
N CYS A 132 27.14 6.95 16.07
CA CYS A 132 28.39 7.49 15.54
C CYS A 132 29.46 7.60 16.63
N ASP A 133 30.71 7.41 16.24
CA ASP A 133 31.84 7.52 17.16
C ASP A 133 32.16 8.98 17.50
N SER A 134 32.53 9.21 18.77
CA SER A 134 33.03 10.49 19.31
C SER A 134 32.20 11.72 18.89
N PRO A 135 30.90 11.79 19.25
CA PRO A 135 30.08 12.95 18.92
C PRO A 135 30.57 14.20 19.64
N VAL A 136 30.58 15.33 18.95
CA VAL A 136 30.99 16.63 19.50
C VAL A 136 29.93 17.18 20.46
N ASP A 137 28.66 17.00 20.11
CA ASP A 137 27.50 17.38 20.93
C ASP A 137 26.29 16.47 20.60
N LEU A 138 25.12 16.79 21.17
CA LEU A 138 23.90 16.01 20.92
C LEU A 138 23.39 16.14 19.48
N GLN A 139 23.55 17.31 18.85
CA GLN A 139 23.10 17.50 17.47
C GLN A 139 23.97 16.69 16.51
N ASP A 140 25.28 16.69 16.73
CA ASP A 140 26.25 15.87 16.00
C ASP A 140 25.93 14.38 16.18
N LEU A 141 25.70 13.94 17.43
CA LEU A 141 25.28 12.57 17.73
C LEU A 141 24.05 12.16 16.93
N TYR A 142 22.98 12.97 16.95
CA TYR A 142 21.71 12.61 16.31
C TYR A 142 21.82 12.60 14.79
N THR A 143 22.52 13.56 14.21
CA THR A 143 22.59 13.71 12.74
C THR A 143 23.54 12.70 12.12
N ARG A 144 24.73 12.49 12.70
CA ARG A 144 25.69 11.50 12.18
C ARG A 144 25.24 10.07 12.41
N SER A 145 24.71 9.73 13.57
CA SER A 145 24.20 8.37 13.82
C SER A 145 23.09 7.99 12.84
N ARG A 146 22.30 8.97 12.38
CA ARG A 146 21.26 8.76 11.36
C ARG A 146 21.79 8.77 9.92
N ALA A 147 22.86 9.51 9.63
CA ALA A 147 23.42 9.57 8.28
C ALA A 147 24.31 8.36 7.98
N GLU A 148 24.99 7.83 9.00
CA GLU A 148 25.90 6.68 8.90
C GLU A 148 25.18 5.32 8.89
N GLY A 149 23.92 5.26 9.35
CA GLY A 149 23.12 4.04 9.44
C GLY A 149 21.81 4.13 8.67
#